data_AF-A0A7R9IA57-F1
#
_entry.id   AF-A0A7R9IA57-F1
#
_cell.length_a   1.000
_cell.length_b   1.000
_cell.length_c   1.000
_cell.angle_alpha   90.00
_cell.angle_beta   90.00
_cell.angle_gamma   90.00
#
_symmetry.space_group_name_H-M   'P 1'
#
loop_
_entity.id
_entity.type
_entity.pdbx_description
1 polymer ?
#
loop_
_entity_poly.entity_id
_entity_poly.type
_entity_poly.pdbx_seq_one_letter_code
_entity_poly.pdbx_strand_id
1 'polypeptide(L)'
;MEDTVTGECEVLYDVSPLPAYVLQSQPELAPLWHLGGKEQVIDVVKSQNFSKCDQRLDFQFGIDGISDFKHVGENKAGNFLSRTAVTRSILTGSLNEYVIQSSVTTNKVILSPMFYNEQKGMIFSRLNLTLVSWSSASGSPPSVSDPRKEDDLTYSYESSENNVYSKELIEDSLLGKSLESGASASEESSESLRKAFRDAVGEAGTGPALVTLKEWIMSKKIRGEDAAELVSSLPRAALTPTPEYLNEFFKLATSPEVTKQSILNTSAILSFTNLVRMSQVDESTSHKYYPTHVFGRFSLKNNSAVQQEYIPWLERALESAVSQADS
;
A
#
# COMPACT_ATOMS: atom_id res chain seq x y z
N MET A 1 -19.57 -2.09 14.51
CA MET A 1 -18.38 -2.35 13.69
C MET A 1 -18.40 -3.82 13.35
N GLU A 2 -18.04 -4.18 12.12
CA GLU A 2 -17.99 -5.57 11.70
C GLU A 2 -16.68 -5.81 10.95
N ASP A 3 -16.00 -6.87 11.34
CA ASP A 3 -14.80 -7.37 10.71
C ASP A 3 -15.12 -8.03 9.37
N THR A 4 -14.32 -7.70 8.35
CA THR A 4 -14.44 -8.22 6.99
C THR A 4 -13.06 -8.32 6.35
N VAL A 5 -12.98 -9.04 5.22
CA VAL A 5 -11.83 -9.04 4.28
C VAL A 5 -11.27 -7.64 3.96
N THR A 6 -12.07 -6.59 4.08
CA THR A 6 -11.67 -5.21 3.75
C THR A 6 -11.33 -4.33 4.96
N GLY A 7 -11.30 -4.91 6.16
CA GLY A 7 -11.12 -4.22 7.43
C GLY A 7 -12.38 -4.20 8.28
N GLU A 8 -12.26 -3.59 9.46
CA GLU A 8 -13.33 -3.45 10.44
C GLU A 8 -14.03 -2.10 10.28
N CYS A 9 -15.22 -2.10 9.71
CA CYS A 9 -15.96 -0.87 9.38
C CYS A 9 -17.38 -0.86 9.96
N GLU A 10 -17.98 0.33 9.98
CA GLU A 10 -19.40 0.46 10.27
C GLU A 10 -20.20 -0.18 9.14
N VAL A 11 -21.24 -0.91 9.53
CA VAL A 11 -22.14 -1.59 8.60
C VAL A 11 -23.57 -1.26 8.99
N LEU A 12 -24.41 -1.09 7.96
CA LEU A 12 -25.85 -0.90 8.11
C LEU A 12 -26.56 -2.12 7.54
N TYR A 13 -27.47 -2.68 8.34
CA TYR A 13 -28.33 -3.78 7.94
C TYR A 13 -29.76 -3.27 7.75
N ASP A 14 -30.32 -3.49 6.57
CA ASP A 14 -31.75 -3.41 6.30
C ASP A 14 -32.30 -4.84 6.25
N VAL A 15 -33.31 -5.13 7.08
CA VAL A 15 -33.85 -6.47 7.29
C VAL A 15 -35.35 -6.41 7.09
N SER A 16 -35.86 -7.18 6.14
CA SER A 16 -37.28 -7.22 5.82
C SER A 16 -37.74 -8.63 5.46
N PRO A 17 -39.01 -9.00 5.71
CA PRO A 17 -39.55 -10.26 5.20
C PRO A 17 -39.63 -10.20 3.67
N LEU A 18 -39.18 -11.25 2.99
CA LEU A 18 -39.27 -11.33 1.54
C LEU A 18 -40.71 -11.70 1.14
N PRO A 19 -41.41 -10.86 0.35
CA PRO A 19 -42.79 -11.15 -0.04
C PRO A 19 -42.89 -12.43 -0.89
N ALA A 20 -43.90 -13.26 -0.61
CA ALA A 20 -44.08 -14.56 -1.29
C ALA A 20 -44.18 -14.46 -2.83
N TYR A 21 -44.79 -13.38 -3.35
CA TYR A 21 -44.89 -13.17 -4.80
C TYR A 21 -43.52 -12.97 -5.46
N VAL A 22 -42.53 -12.43 -4.73
CA VAL A 22 -41.16 -12.24 -5.26
C VAL A 22 -40.53 -13.61 -5.48
N LEU A 23 -40.67 -14.53 -4.52
CA LEU A 23 -40.20 -15.92 -4.65
C LEU A 23 -40.89 -16.69 -5.77
N GLN A 24 -42.18 -16.43 -6.02
CA GLN A 24 -42.89 -17.03 -7.15
C GLN A 24 -42.30 -16.59 -8.49
N SER A 25 -41.86 -15.33 -8.60
CA SER A 25 -41.24 -14.77 -9.80
C SER A 25 -39.73 -15.07 -9.92
N GLN A 26 -39.04 -15.25 -8.79
CA GLN A 26 -37.59 -15.40 -8.66
C GLN A 26 -37.27 -16.54 -7.68
N PRO A 27 -37.57 -17.80 -8.04
CA PRO A 27 -37.34 -18.95 -7.17
C PRO A 27 -35.85 -19.17 -6.85
N GLU A 28 -34.94 -18.68 -7.68
CA GLU A 28 -33.48 -18.76 -7.49
C GLU A 28 -32.97 -17.98 -6.27
N LEU A 29 -33.75 -17.03 -5.74
CA LEU A 29 -33.40 -16.30 -4.53
C LEU A 29 -33.37 -17.21 -3.29
N ALA A 30 -34.25 -18.22 -3.25
CA ALA A 30 -34.31 -19.17 -2.16
C ALA A 30 -34.56 -20.60 -2.66
N PRO A 31 -33.57 -21.26 -3.31
CA PRO A 31 -33.80 -22.52 -4.02
C PRO A 31 -34.35 -23.65 -3.13
N LEU A 32 -33.96 -23.65 -1.86
CA LEU A 32 -34.33 -24.66 -0.88
C LEU A 32 -35.12 -24.05 0.28
N TRP A 33 -36.02 -23.11 -0.02
CA TRP A 33 -36.78 -22.37 0.99
C TRP A 33 -37.68 -23.23 1.89
N HIS A 34 -38.06 -24.41 1.41
CA HIS A 34 -38.87 -25.37 2.16
C HIS A 34 -38.09 -26.18 3.21
N LEU A 35 -36.75 -26.18 3.16
CA LEU A 35 -35.93 -26.96 4.07
C LEU A 35 -35.94 -26.34 5.48
N GLY A 36 -36.09 -27.18 6.51
CA GLY A 36 -35.95 -26.77 7.91
C GLY A 36 -37.21 -26.30 8.62
N GLY A 37 -38.40 -26.39 8.01
CA GLY A 37 -39.70 -26.23 8.69
C GLY A 37 -39.99 -24.83 9.24
N LYS A 38 -39.20 -23.82 8.88
CA LYS A 38 -39.39 -22.41 9.29
C LYS A 38 -39.82 -21.60 8.08
N GLU A 39 -41.03 -21.04 8.14
CA GLU A 39 -41.75 -20.48 6.98
C GLU A 39 -41.33 -19.06 6.57
N GLN A 40 -40.38 -18.45 7.27
CA GLN A 40 -39.99 -17.07 7.00
C GLN A 40 -38.76 -17.00 6.11
N VAL A 41 -38.93 -16.37 4.95
CA VAL A 41 -37.84 -15.93 4.08
C VAL A 41 -37.57 -14.46 4.38
N ILE A 42 -36.31 -14.13 4.63
CA ILE A 42 -35.85 -12.81 5.08
C ILE A 42 -34.89 -12.27 4.03
N ASP A 43 -35.11 -11.04 3.60
CA ASP A 43 -34.20 -10.26 2.76
C ASP A 43 -33.35 -9.35 3.65
N VAL A 44 -32.03 -9.52 3.57
CA VAL A 44 -31.06 -8.77 4.35
C VAL A 44 -30.13 -8.03 3.40
N VAL A 45 -30.12 -6.70 3.47
CA VAL A 45 -29.19 -5.85 2.74
C VAL A 45 -28.19 -5.25 3.71
N LYS A 46 -26.92 -5.63 3.55
CA LYS A 46 -25.77 -5.08 4.28
C LYS A 46 -25.09 -4.03 3.41
N SER A 47 -24.90 -2.83 3.95
CA SER A 47 -24.10 -1.76 3.33
C SER A 47 -22.91 -1.40 4.21
N GLN A 48 -21.72 -1.32 3.64
CA GLN A 48 -20.49 -0.99 4.38
C GLN A 48 -20.11 0.50 4.25
N ASN A 49 -19.83 1.14 5.38
CA ASN A 49 -19.40 2.52 5.47
C ASN A 49 -17.86 2.59 5.65
N PHE A 50 -17.15 2.67 4.53
CA PHE A 50 -15.69 2.86 4.49
C PHE A 50 -15.22 4.21 5.03
N SER A 51 -16.10 5.20 5.19
CA SER A 51 -15.76 6.46 5.87
C SER A 51 -15.62 6.29 7.38
N LYS A 52 -16.17 5.23 7.97
CA LYS A 52 -16.07 4.94 9.41
C LYS A 52 -15.55 3.52 9.64
N CYS A 53 -14.25 3.41 9.86
CA CYS A 53 -13.56 2.14 10.12
C CYS A 53 -12.60 2.28 11.29
N ASP A 54 -12.55 1.24 12.13
CA ASP A 54 -11.60 1.12 13.25
C ASP A 54 -10.27 0.54 12.74
N GLN A 55 -10.34 -0.43 11.82
CA GLN A 55 -9.20 -0.99 11.10
C GLN A 55 -9.39 -0.83 9.58
N ARG A 56 -8.36 -0.34 8.89
CA ARG A 56 -8.36 -0.11 7.43
C ARG A 56 -7.22 -0.89 6.79
N LEU A 57 -7.47 -1.43 5.60
CA LEU A 57 -6.48 -2.16 4.79
C LEU A 57 -6.28 -1.49 3.42
N ASP A 58 -6.22 -0.16 3.41
CA ASP A 58 -5.93 0.62 2.20
C ASP A 58 -4.42 0.77 2.01
N PHE A 59 -3.87 0.02 1.05
CA PHE A 59 -2.53 0.27 0.54
C PHE A 59 -2.54 1.53 -0.33
N GLN A 60 -1.75 2.53 0.04
CA GLN A 60 -1.58 3.75 -0.74
C GLN A 60 -0.12 4.19 -0.75
N PHE A 61 0.33 4.69 -1.90
CA PHE A 61 1.64 5.30 -2.04
C PHE A 61 1.59 6.45 -3.06
N GLY A 62 2.30 7.55 -2.78
CA GLY A 62 2.49 8.64 -3.75
C GLY A 62 1.26 9.52 -3.99
N ILE A 63 0.25 9.45 -3.12
CA ILE A 63 -0.94 10.30 -3.19
C ILE A 63 -0.69 11.55 -2.33
N ASP A 64 -0.10 12.58 -2.95
CA ASP A 64 0.16 13.87 -2.32
C ASP A 64 -0.62 15.01 -3.01
N GLY A 65 -0.81 16.12 -2.30
CA GLY A 65 -1.41 17.34 -2.87
C GLY A 65 -2.94 17.33 -3.00
N ILE A 66 -3.62 16.28 -2.51
CA ILE A 66 -5.09 16.23 -2.47
C ILE A 66 -5.56 16.45 -1.02
N SER A 67 -6.11 17.63 -0.76
CA SER A 67 -6.53 18.07 0.57
C SER A 67 -7.92 17.59 0.99
N ASP A 68 -8.76 17.19 0.03
CA ASP A 68 -10.21 17.11 0.21
C ASP A 68 -10.70 15.86 0.96
N PHE A 69 -9.78 15.02 1.42
CA PHE A 69 -10.09 13.80 2.16
C PHE A 69 -9.03 13.49 3.21
N LYS A 70 -9.43 12.67 4.20
CA LYS A 70 -8.58 12.26 5.31
C LYS A 70 -7.86 10.94 4.99
N HIS A 71 -8.54 10.01 4.36
CA HIS A 71 -8.05 8.70 3.93
C HIS A 71 -8.42 8.47 2.45
N VAL A 72 -7.61 7.73 1.68
CA VAL A 72 -8.00 7.42 0.28
C VAL A 72 -9.09 6.34 0.25
N GLY A 73 -9.08 5.42 1.22
CA GLY A 73 -10.01 4.29 1.26
C GLY A 73 -11.44 4.57 1.72
N GLU A 74 -11.83 5.83 1.98
CA GLU A 74 -13.20 6.16 2.40
C GLU A 74 -14.24 6.05 1.26
N ASN A 75 -15.54 6.12 1.58
CA ASN A 75 -16.60 6.00 0.56
C ASN A 75 -16.48 7.06 -0.55
N LYS A 76 -15.95 8.25 -0.20
CA LYS A 76 -15.66 9.33 -1.14
C LYS A 76 -14.39 10.06 -0.70
N ALA A 77 -13.30 9.86 -1.45
CA ALA A 77 -12.06 10.59 -1.30
C ALA A 77 -12.04 11.75 -2.31
N GLY A 78 -12.65 12.88 -1.94
CA GLY A 78 -12.79 14.05 -2.82
C GLY A 78 -13.47 13.71 -4.15
N ASN A 79 -12.87 14.20 -5.25
CA ASN A 79 -13.24 13.80 -6.61
C ASN A 79 -12.35 12.68 -7.18
N PHE A 80 -11.38 12.19 -6.40
CA PHE A 80 -10.40 11.20 -6.84
C PHE A 80 -10.96 9.79 -6.86
N LEU A 81 -11.56 9.35 -5.74
CA LEU A 81 -12.01 7.97 -5.57
C LEU A 81 -13.38 7.92 -4.88
N SER A 82 -14.22 6.98 -5.30
CA SER A 82 -15.45 6.62 -4.59
C SER A 82 -15.59 5.11 -4.50
N ARG A 83 -16.00 4.62 -3.33
CA ARG A 83 -16.11 3.19 -3.02
C ARG A 83 -17.45 2.85 -2.38
N THR A 84 -18.02 1.73 -2.78
CA THR A 84 -19.26 1.20 -2.20
C THR A 84 -19.22 -0.32 -2.19
N ALA A 85 -19.68 -0.95 -1.10
CA ALA A 85 -19.86 -2.39 -1.01
C ALA A 85 -21.24 -2.67 -0.39
N VAL A 86 -22.04 -3.44 -1.13
CA VAL A 86 -23.39 -3.83 -0.72
C VAL A 86 -23.55 -5.33 -0.93
N THR A 87 -24.06 -6.01 0.09
CA THR A 87 -24.39 -7.43 0.06
C THR A 87 -25.88 -7.61 0.28
N ARG A 88 -26.56 -8.31 -0.63
CA ARG A 88 -27.94 -8.75 -0.42
C ARG A 88 -27.94 -10.24 -0.18
N SER A 89 -28.50 -10.67 0.94
CA SER A 89 -28.57 -12.07 1.35
C SER A 89 -30.03 -12.46 1.61
N ILE A 90 -30.43 -13.58 1.03
CA ILE A 90 -31.75 -14.17 1.23
C ILE A 90 -31.60 -15.33 2.20
N LEU A 91 -32.30 -15.24 3.32
CA LEU A 91 -32.18 -16.16 4.45
C LEU A 91 -33.50 -16.91 4.66
N THR A 92 -33.42 -18.13 5.17
CA THR A 92 -34.57 -18.89 5.70
C THR A 92 -34.37 -19.16 7.17
N GLY A 93 -35.42 -19.00 7.98
CA GLY A 93 -35.37 -19.25 9.42
C GLY A 93 -35.61 -17.98 10.23
N SER A 94 -34.75 -17.71 11.22
CA SER A 94 -34.83 -16.55 12.11
C SER A 94 -33.48 -15.84 12.19
N LEU A 95 -33.42 -14.59 12.64
CA LEU A 95 -32.16 -13.84 12.74
C LEU A 95 -31.13 -14.45 13.71
N ASN A 96 -31.54 -15.33 14.63
CA ASN A 96 -30.65 -16.05 15.54
C ASN A 96 -30.20 -17.42 15.00
N GLU A 97 -30.95 -17.98 14.05
CA GLU A 97 -30.72 -19.31 13.50
C GLU A 97 -31.29 -19.33 12.08
N TYR A 98 -30.43 -19.12 11.10
CA TYR A 98 -30.78 -18.97 9.70
C TYR A 98 -29.86 -19.77 8.78
N VAL A 99 -30.37 -20.05 7.58
CA VAL A 99 -29.60 -20.59 6.46
C VAL A 99 -29.57 -19.55 5.34
N ILE A 100 -28.38 -19.22 4.85
CA ILE A 100 -28.22 -18.37 3.67
C ILE A 100 -28.58 -19.21 2.43
N GLN A 101 -29.65 -18.83 1.74
CA GLN A 101 -30.08 -19.49 0.51
C GLN A 101 -29.36 -18.93 -0.71
N SER A 102 -29.25 -17.60 -0.77
CA SER A 102 -28.44 -16.92 -1.76
C SER A 102 -27.85 -15.65 -1.18
N SER A 103 -26.72 -15.22 -1.72
CA SER A 103 -26.11 -13.94 -1.37
C SER A 103 -25.38 -13.38 -2.58
N VAL A 104 -25.57 -12.09 -2.84
CA VAL A 104 -24.87 -11.36 -3.89
C VAL A 104 -24.19 -10.16 -3.26
N THR A 105 -22.87 -10.14 -3.32
CA THR A 105 -22.06 -8.98 -2.92
C THR A 105 -21.61 -8.24 -4.16
N THR A 106 -21.85 -6.94 -4.20
CA THR A 106 -21.37 -6.03 -5.23
C THR A 106 -20.44 -5.00 -4.60
N ASN A 107 -19.20 -4.95 -5.07
CA ASN A 107 -18.22 -3.93 -4.73
C ASN A 107 -17.94 -3.08 -5.97
N LYS A 108 -17.98 -1.76 -5.80
CA LYS A 108 -17.73 -0.78 -6.84
C LYS A 108 -16.69 0.23 -6.34
N VAL A 109 -15.62 0.37 -7.11
CA VAL A 109 -14.61 1.42 -6.91
C VAL A 109 -14.56 2.25 -8.19
N ILE A 110 -14.70 3.56 -8.05
CA ILE A 110 -14.64 4.52 -9.15
C ILE A 110 -13.43 5.42 -8.91
N LEU A 111 -12.56 5.56 -9.91
CA LEU A 111 -11.33 6.35 -9.86
C LEU A 111 -11.37 7.46 -10.91
N SER A 112 -10.90 8.66 -10.59
CA SER A 112 -10.81 9.81 -11.48
C SER A 112 -9.46 10.50 -11.29
N PRO A 113 -8.40 10.02 -11.96
CA PRO A 113 -7.02 10.47 -11.71
C PRO A 113 -6.75 11.90 -12.11
N MET A 114 -7.45 12.40 -13.13
CA MET A 114 -7.16 13.71 -13.73
C MET A 114 -7.93 14.84 -13.05
N PHE A 115 -8.88 14.58 -12.15
CA PHE A 115 -9.73 15.57 -11.43
C PHE A 115 -10.60 16.51 -12.27
N TYR A 116 -10.20 16.86 -13.50
CA TYR A 116 -10.88 17.81 -14.39
C TYR A 116 -11.57 17.15 -15.58
N ASN A 117 -11.23 15.91 -15.92
CA ASN A 117 -11.87 15.21 -17.04
C ASN A 117 -13.01 14.31 -16.57
N GLU A 118 -13.96 14.05 -17.47
CA GLU A 118 -15.11 13.19 -17.17
C GLU A 118 -14.77 11.69 -17.27
N GLN A 119 -13.54 11.34 -17.68
CA GLN A 119 -13.11 9.96 -17.83
C GLN A 119 -12.79 9.36 -16.47
N LYS A 120 -13.61 8.38 -16.07
CA LYS A 120 -13.46 7.66 -14.81
C LYS A 120 -13.13 6.19 -15.08
N GLY A 121 -12.17 5.66 -14.34
CA GLY A 121 -11.98 4.22 -14.22
C GLY A 121 -13.01 3.64 -13.27
N MET A 122 -13.46 2.41 -13.53
CA MET A 122 -14.34 1.68 -12.63
C MET A 122 -13.86 0.24 -12.47
N ILE A 123 -13.76 -0.19 -11.22
CA ILE A 123 -13.59 -1.59 -10.86
C ILE A 123 -14.93 -2.04 -10.28
N PHE A 124 -15.48 -3.11 -10.85
CA PHE A 124 -16.74 -3.70 -10.44
C PHE A 124 -16.53 -5.18 -10.16
N SER A 125 -16.76 -5.58 -8.91
CA SER A 125 -16.60 -6.97 -8.45
C SER A 125 -17.93 -7.48 -7.94
N ARG A 126 -18.31 -8.69 -8.37
CA ARG A 126 -19.55 -9.35 -7.96
C ARG A 126 -19.26 -10.77 -7.52
N LEU A 127 -19.68 -11.11 -6.30
CA LEU A 127 -19.61 -12.45 -5.75
C LEU A 127 -21.04 -12.98 -5.59
N ASN A 128 -21.34 -14.12 -6.22
CA ASN A 128 -22.62 -14.81 -6.07
C ASN A 128 -22.39 -16.09 -5.26
N LEU A 129 -23.18 -16.27 -4.20
CA LEU A 129 -23.26 -17.49 -3.40
C LEU A 129 -24.69 -18.01 -3.50
N THR A 130 -24.86 -19.31 -3.74
CA THR A 130 -26.18 -19.94 -3.80
C THR A 130 -26.10 -21.33 -3.19
N LEU A 131 -27.04 -21.64 -2.29
CA LEU A 131 -27.17 -22.94 -1.70
C LEU A 131 -27.73 -23.92 -2.74
N VAL A 132 -26.94 -24.93 -3.08
CA VAL A 132 -27.30 -25.92 -4.11
C VAL A 132 -27.92 -27.17 -3.49
N SER A 133 -27.37 -27.65 -2.38
CA SER A 133 -27.84 -28.86 -1.71
C SER A 133 -27.52 -28.82 -0.21
N TRP A 134 -28.25 -29.65 0.53
CA TRP A 134 -28.07 -29.84 1.97
C TRP A 134 -28.15 -31.34 2.28
N SER A 135 -27.19 -31.86 3.05
CA SER A 135 -27.15 -33.25 3.47
C SER A 135 -26.50 -33.40 4.84
N SER A 136 -26.98 -34.35 5.65
CA SER A 136 -26.34 -34.70 6.91
C SER A 136 -24.99 -35.35 6.65
N ALA A 137 -23.93 -34.80 7.24
CA ALA A 137 -22.60 -35.42 7.22
C ALA A 137 -22.50 -36.53 8.29
N SER A 138 -21.85 -37.64 7.95
CA SER A 138 -21.51 -38.72 8.88
C SER A 138 -19.99 -38.82 9.05
N GLY A 139 -19.50 -38.84 10.29
CA GLY A 139 -18.07 -38.90 10.62
C GLY A 139 -17.51 -37.56 11.13
N SER A 140 -16.20 -37.56 11.44
CA SER A 140 -15.48 -36.35 11.86
C SER A 140 -14.77 -35.70 10.68
N PRO A 141 -14.73 -34.36 10.59
CA PRO A 141 -13.94 -33.68 9.56
C PRO A 141 -12.45 -34.05 9.66
N PRO A 142 -11.73 -34.12 8.52
CA PRO A 142 -10.31 -34.44 8.53
C PRO A 142 -9.52 -33.38 9.32
N SER A 143 -8.57 -33.83 10.13
CA SER A 143 -7.67 -32.92 10.85
C SER A 143 -6.74 -32.20 9.88
N VAL A 144 -6.63 -30.89 10.00
CA VAL A 144 -5.65 -30.09 9.25
C VAL A 144 -4.27 -30.32 9.86
N SER A 145 -3.28 -30.71 9.04
CA SER A 145 -1.94 -31.09 9.49
C SER A 145 -1.09 -29.92 10.01
N ASP A 146 -1.39 -28.69 9.57
CA ASP A 146 -0.72 -27.47 9.99
C ASP A 146 -1.72 -26.28 9.95
N PRO A 147 -2.57 -26.14 10.98
CA PRO A 147 -3.59 -25.10 10.99
C PRO A 147 -2.94 -23.74 11.26
N ARG A 148 -3.11 -22.80 10.31
CA ARG A 148 -2.82 -21.39 10.56
C ARG A 148 -3.98 -20.77 11.35
N LYS A 149 -3.66 -20.19 12.50
CA LYS A 149 -4.62 -19.40 13.29
C LYS A 149 -4.70 -18.01 12.68
N GLU A 150 -5.89 -17.62 12.24
CA GLU A 150 -6.21 -16.24 11.88
C GLU A 150 -7.08 -15.65 13.00
N ASP A 151 -6.69 -14.48 13.50
CA ASP A 151 -7.41 -13.81 14.58
C ASP A 151 -8.57 -12.94 14.06
N ASP A 152 -8.48 -12.51 12.81
CA ASP A 152 -9.48 -11.69 12.11
C ASP A 152 -9.73 -12.19 10.68
N LEU A 153 -10.72 -11.60 9.99
CA LEU A 153 -11.07 -11.91 8.61
C LEU A 153 -10.40 -10.97 7.60
N THR A 154 -9.56 -10.05 8.07
CA THR A 154 -9.00 -8.97 7.27
C THR A 154 -7.92 -9.49 6.33
N TYR A 155 -7.86 -8.94 5.11
CA TYR A 155 -6.84 -9.34 4.14
C TYR A 155 -5.44 -8.90 4.60
N SER A 156 -4.50 -9.85 4.68
CA SER A 156 -3.10 -9.54 4.98
C SER A 156 -2.33 -9.22 3.70
N TYR A 157 -1.59 -8.11 3.73
CA TYR A 157 -0.57 -7.83 2.73
C TYR A 157 0.73 -8.51 3.12
N GLU A 158 1.41 -9.13 2.16
CA GLU A 158 2.77 -9.59 2.38
C GLU A 158 3.68 -8.39 2.62
N SER A 159 4.28 -8.31 3.82
CA SER A 159 5.29 -7.31 4.11
C SER A 159 6.56 -7.61 3.32
N SER A 160 7.09 -6.61 2.62
CA SER A 160 8.38 -6.70 1.92
C SER A 160 9.57 -7.04 2.84
N GLU A 161 9.40 -6.96 4.16
CA GLU A 161 10.42 -7.35 5.15
C GLU A 161 10.73 -8.86 5.16
N ASN A 162 9.79 -9.71 4.71
CA ASN A 162 10.01 -11.17 4.61
C ASN A 162 10.64 -11.59 3.27
N ASN A 163 10.96 -10.64 2.37
CA ASN A 163 11.69 -10.95 1.15
C ASN A 163 13.20 -11.10 1.44
N VAL A 164 13.55 -12.21 2.07
CA VAL A 164 14.92 -12.77 2.09
C VAL A 164 15.43 -13.08 0.67
N TYR A 165 14.54 -13.07 -0.33
CA TYR A 165 14.81 -13.37 -1.74
C TYR A 165 15.55 -12.28 -2.54
N SER A 166 15.86 -11.11 -1.96
CA SER A 166 16.54 -10.05 -2.73
C SER A 166 18.06 -10.23 -2.88
N LYS A 167 18.66 -11.31 -2.35
CA LYS A 167 20.09 -11.59 -2.58
C LYS A 167 20.37 -12.35 -3.88
N GLU A 168 19.47 -13.23 -4.32
CA GLU A 168 19.68 -14.04 -5.55
C GLU A 168 19.23 -13.33 -6.83
N LEU A 169 18.28 -12.38 -6.74
CA LEU A 169 17.84 -11.61 -7.92
C LEU A 169 18.81 -10.50 -8.36
N ILE A 170 19.81 -10.15 -7.53
CA ILE A 170 20.84 -9.17 -7.91
C ILE A 170 21.97 -9.85 -8.68
N GLU A 171 22.27 -11.12 -8.44
CA GLU A 171 23.29 -11.86 -9.19
C GLU A 171 22.82 -12.32 -10.58
N ASP A 172 21.50 -12.53 -10.78
CA ASP A 172 20.94 -13.03 -12.05
C ASP A 172 20.08 -12.00 -12.81
N SER A 173 20.12 -10.72 -12.40
CA SER A 173 19.48 -9.65 -13.16
C SER A 173 20.15 -9.49 -14.54
N LEU A 174 19.34 -9.71 -15.57
CA LEU A 174 19.60 -9.77 -17.00
C LEU A 174 20.19 -8.48 -17.66
N LEU A 175 20.96 -7.68 -16.93
CA LEU A 175 21.46 -6.37 -17.40
C LEU A 175 22.98 -6.24 -17.44
N GLY A 176 23.74 -7.12 -16.78
CA GLY A 176 25.19 -7.23 -17.01
C GLY A 176 25.53 -7.77 -18.41
N LYS A 177 24.71 -8.68 -18.95
CA LYS A 177 24.93 -9.29 -20.27
C LYS A 177 24.37 -8.48 -21.44
N SER A 178 23.37 -7.64 -21.23
CA SER A 178 22.78 -6.82 -22.32
C SER A 178 23.64 -5.61 -22.67
N LEU A 179 24.51 -5.12 -21.77
CA LEU A 179 25.49 -4.08 -22.11
C LEU A 179 26.72 -4.62 -22.85
N GLU A 180 27.11 -5.89 -22.66
CA GLU A 180 28.23 -6.48 -23.40
C GLU A 180 27.82 -7.10 -24.74
N SER A 181 26.54 -7.48 -24.93
CA SER A 181 26.05 -8.08 -26.18
C SER A 181 25.45 -7.09 -27.18
N GLY A 182 25.42 -5.79 -26.86
CA GLY A 182 25.01 -4.71 -27.75
C GLY A 182 26.11 -4.24 -28.70
N ALA A 183 26.87 -5.13 -29.34
CA ALA A 183 27.94 -4.80 -30.29
C ALA A 183 27.45 -4.15 -31.62
N SER A 184 26.22 -3.61 -31.63
CA SER A 184 25.56 -2.98 -32.77
C SER A 184 24.81 -1.69 -32.40
N ALA A 185 24.84 -1.23 -31.15
CA ALA A 185 24.21 0.03 -30.75
C ALA A 185 25.21 1.19 -30.89
N SER A 186 24.77 2.34 -31.41
CA SER A 186 25.58 3.56 -31.41
C SER A 186 25.94 3.95 -29.97
N GLU A 187 27.13 4.51 -29.74
CA GLU A 187 27.62 4.92 -28.41
C GLU A 187 26.59 5.80 -27.66
N GLU A 188 25.92 6.69 -28.40
CA GLU A 188 24.85 7.59 -27.90
C GLU A 188 23.60 6.83 -27.40
N SER A 189 23.24 5.72 -28.04
CA SER A 189 22.12 4.86 -27.62
C SER A 189 22.47 4.11 -26.32
N SER A 190 23.71 3.65 -26.19
CA SER A 190 24.20 2.97 -24.99
C SER A 190 24.23 3.90 -23.77
N GLU A 191 24.66 5.16 -23.93
CA GLU A 191 24.64 6.14 -22.85
C GLU A 191 23.23 6.49 -22.40
N SER A 192 22.31 6.68 -23.34
CA SER A 192 20.91 6.99 -23.04
C SER A 192 20.23 5.86 -22.26
N LEU A 193 20.48 4.61 -22.63
CA LEU A 193 19.98 3.44 -21.90
C LEU A 193 20.55 3.36 -20.48
N ARG A 194 21.84 3.68 -20.30
CA ARG A 194 22.46 3.72 -18.97
C ARG A 194 21.83 4.78 -18.07
N LYS A 195 21.47 5.94 -18.63
CA LYS A 195 20.75 7.02 -17.91
C LYS A 195 19.34 6.57 -17.51
N ALA A 196 18.57 6.04 -18.46
CA ALA A 196 17.23 5.53 -18.15
C ALA A 196 17.26 4.43 -17.07
N PHE A 197 18.26 3.55 -17.11
CA PHE A 197 18.41 2.51 -16.09
C PHE A 197 18.73 3.06 -14.70
N ARG A 198 19.71 3.96 -14.57
CA ARG A 198 20.03 4.55 -13.26
C ARG A 198 18.84 5.33 -12.68
N ASP A 199 18.08 6.02 -13.52
CA ASP A 199 16.92 6.81 -13.11
C ASP A 199 15.81 5.87 -12.63
N ALA A 200 15.57 4.76 -13.35
CA ALA A 200 14.65 3.72 -12.91
C ALA A 200 15.05 3.07 -11.58
N VAL A 201 16.35 2.87 -11.31
CA VAL A 201 16.82 2.40 -10.00
C VAL A 201 16.55 3.44 -8.91
N GLY A 202 16.79 4.73 -9.17
CA GLY A 202 16.45 5.81 -8.22
C GLY A 202 14.96 5.87 -7.89
N GLU A 203 14.11 5.74 -8.92
CA GLU A 203 12.64 5.76 -8.79
C GLU A 203 12.06 4.47 -8.19
N ALA A 204 12.82 3.37 -8.15
CA ALA A 204 12.33 2.11 -7.57
C ALA A 204 12.05 2.23 -6.05
N GLY A 205 12.72 3.13 -5.34
CA GLY A 205 12.34 3.49 -3.97
C GLY A 205 12.49 2.39 -2.92
N THR A 206 13.22 1.30 -3.22
CA THR A 206 13.42 0.16 -2.32
C THR A 206 14.75 0.25 -1.56
N GLY A 207 14.89 -0.51 -0.48
CA GLY A 207 16.16 -0.65 0.25
C GLY A 207 17.33 -1.10 -0.65
N PRO A 208 17.19 -2.17 -1.47
CA PRO A 208 18.21 -2.59 -2.43
C PRO A 208 18.60 -1.48 -3.42
N ALA A 209 17.63 -0.71 -3.92
CA ALA A 209 17.92 0.42 -4.81
C ALA A 209 18.79 1.47 -4.13
N LEU A 210 18.48 1.85 -2.87
CA LEU A 210 19.31 2.78 -2.10
C LEU A 210 20.75 2.26 -1.93
N VAL A 211 20.92 0.97 -1.65
CA VAL A 211 22.25 0.34 -1.53
C VAL A 211 23.00 0.39 -2.86
N THR A 212 22.33 0.12 -3.98
CA THR A 212 22.91 0.24 -5.32
C THR A 212 23.34 1.69 -5.62
N LEU A 213 22.52 2.69 -5.31
CA LEU A 213 22.89 4.11 -5.47
C LEU A 213 24.11 4.46 -4.61
N LYS A 214 24.12 4.03 -3.34
CA LYS A 214 25.26 4.18 -2.44
C LYS A 214 26.52 3.61 -3.05
N GLU A 215 26.48 2.37 -3.55
CA GLU A 215 27.64 1.76 -4.21
C GLU A 215 28.11 2.53 -5.43
N TRP A 216 27.21 3.04 -6.28
CA TRP A 216 27.58 3.84 -7.44
C TRP A 216 28.26 5.16 -7.06
N ILE A 217 27.81 5.83 -6.00
CA ILE A 217 28.41 7.06 -5.49
C ILE A 217 29.78 6.76 -4.85
N MET A 218 29.86 5.74 -4.00
CA MET A 218 31.09 5.39 -3.27
C MET A 218 32.18 4.87 -4.20
N SER A 219 31.82 4.04 -5.19
CA SER A 219 32.71 3.60 -6.27
C SER A 219 32.96 4.68 -7.33
N LYS A 220 32.31 5.84 -7.18
CA LYS A 220 32.44 7.00 -8.04
C LYS A 220 32.05 6.75 -9.50
N LYS A 221 31.16 5.78 -9.75
CA LYS A 221 30.50 5.49 -11.04
C LYS A 221 29.51 6.58 -11.44
N ILE A 222 28.93 7.27 -10.45
CA ILE A 222 28.13 8.50 -10.61
C ILE A 222 28.69 9.58 -9.68
N ARG A 223 28.66 10.84 -10.10
CA ARG A 223 29.25 11.99 -9.39
C ARG A 223 28.51 13.28 -9.73
N GLY A 224 28.74 14.32 -8.94
CA GLY A 224 28.27 15.68 -9.23
C GLY A 224 26.76 15.73 -9.42
N GLU A 225 26.35 16.33 -10.53
CA GLU A 225 24.94 16.55 -10.89
C GLU A 225 24.17 15.24 -11.10
N ASP A 226 24.73 14.27 -11.84
CA ASP A 226 24.10 12.96 -12.06
C ASP A 226 23.76 12.23 -10.75
N ALA A 227 24.66 12.30 -9.76
CA ALA A 227 24.42 11.71 -8.45
C ALA A 227 23.41 12.54 -7.63
N ALA A 228 23.47 13.86 -7.76
CA ALA A 228 22.60 14.78 -7.04
C ALA A 228 21.13 14.62 -7.49
N GLU A 229 20.91 14.44 -8.79
CA GLU A 229 19.60 14.20 -9.38
C GLU A 229 18.96 12.92 -8.81
N LEU A 230 19.68 11.80 -8.83
CA LEU A 230 19.19 10.52 -8.28
C LEU A 230 18.94 10.58 -6.77
N VAL A 231 19.80 11.25 -6.02
CA VAL A 231 19.59 11.40 -4.57
C VAL A 231 18.38 12.29 -4.28
N SER A 232 18.10 13.26 -5.15
CA SER A 232 16.97 14.18 -5.02
C SER A 232 15.60 13.55 -5.28
N SER A 233 15.53 12.41 -5.98
CA SER A 233 14.27 11.69 -6.18
C SER A 233 13.89 10.80 -4.99
N LEU A 234 14.87 10.34 -4.20
CA LEU A 234 14.68 9.42 -3.08
C LEU A 234 13.54 9.80 -2.11
N PRO A 235 13.32 11.08 -1.73
CA PRO A 235 12.25 11.43 -0.79
C PRO A 235 10.85 11.06 -1.31
N ARG A 236 10.65 11.16 -2.62
CA ARG A 236 9.38 10.82 -3.27
C ARG A 236 9.33 9.35 -3.69
N ALA A 237 10.46 8.76 -4.05
CA ALA A 237 10.52 7.38 -4.49
C ALA A 237 10.39 6.37 -3.34
N ALA A 238 10.98 6.66 -2.17
CA ALA A 238 11.07 5.71 -1.06
C ALA A 238 9.69 5.17 -0.61
N LEU A 239 9.41 3.89 -0.89
CA LEU A 239 8.10 3.28 -0.59
C LEU A 239 7.90 3.01 0.91
N THR A 240 8.95 2.51 1.55
CA THR A 240 8.96 2.08 2.95
C THR A 240 10.13 2.76 3.68
N PRO A 241 9.95 3.99 4.21
CA PRO A 241 11.00 4.73 4.90
C PRO A 241 11.23 4.18 6.31
N THR A 242 11.72 2.94 6.41
CA THR A 242 12.04 2.28 7.68
C THR A 242 13.23 2.95 8.38
N PRO A 243 13.45 2.71 9.68
CA PRO A 243 14.62 3.24 10.38
C PRO A 243 15.94 2.83 9.70
N GLU A 244 16.04 1.62 9.17
CA GLU A 244 17.21 1.10 8.46
C GLU A 244 17.47 1.89 7.17
N TYR A 245 16.41 2.13 6.39
CA TYR A 245 16.49 2.93 5.16
C TYR A 245 17.01 4.35 5.47
N LEU A 246 16.43 5.00 6.47
CA LEU A 246 16.79 6.35 6.86
C LEU A 246 18.22 6.44 7.42
N ASN A 247 18.62 5.46 8.24
CA ASN A 247 20.00 5.38 8.75
C ASN A 247 21.02 5.16 7.63
N GLU A 248 20.73 4.29 6.66
CA GLU A 248 21.62 4.09 5.52
C GLU A 248 21.69 5.32 4.62
N PHE A 249 20.57 6.01 4.39
CA PHE A 249 20.57 7.25 3.64
C PHE A 249 21.34 8.36 4.37
N PHE A 250 21.15 8.49 5.68
CA PHE A 250 21.91 9.43 6.51
C PHE A 250 23.41 9.20 6.38
N LYS A 251 23.88 7.95 6.57
CA LYS A 251 25.30 7.59 6.43
C LYS A 251 25.86 7.94 5.05
N LEU A 252 25.09 7.70 3.98
CA LEU A 252 25.47 8.09 2.63
C LEU A 252 25.60 9.61 2.51
N ALA A 253 24.57 10.36 2.95
CA ALA A 253 24.51 11.81 2.84
C ALA A 253 25.63 12.52 3.62
N THR A 254 26.06 11.94 4.75
CA THR A 254 27.14 12.47 5.58
C THR A 254 28.53 11.91 5.21
N SER A 255 28.64 11.07 4.18
CA SER A 255 29.91 10.43 3.83
C SER A 255 30.93 11.43 3.26
N PRO A 256 32.25 11.20 3.44
CA PRO A 256 33.28 12.02 2.82
C PRO A 256 33.17 12.10 1.29
N GLU A 257 32.72 11.02 0.65
CA GLU A 257 32.55 10.92 -0.80
C GLU A 257 31.44 11.85 -1.31
N VAL A 258 30.37 12.02 -0.53
CA VAL A 258 29.26 12.93 -0.82
C VAL A 258 29.61 14.36 -0.41
N THR A 259 30.09 14.57 0.81
CA THR A 259 30.33 15.91 1.39
C THR A 259 31.40 16.72 0.65
N LYS A 260 32.38 16.05 0.02
CA LYS A 260 33.39 16.70 -0.83
C LYS A 260 32.85 17.25 -2.15
N GLN A 261 31.65 16.85 -2.56
CA GLN A 261 31.03 17.26 -3.81
C GLN A 261 29.93 18.29 -3.51
N SER A 262 30.20 19.58 -3.72
CA SER A 262 29.31 20.68 -3.31
C SER A 262 27.83 20.50 -3.68
N ILE A 263 27.53 20.15 -4.95
CA ILE A 263 26.16 19.97 -5.46
C ILE A 263 25.50 18.73 -4.82
N LEU A 264 26.22 17.61 -4.77
CA LEU A 264 25.72 16.36 -4.21
C LEU A 264 25.52 16.44 -2.70
N ASN A 265 26.43 17.09 -1.96
CA ASN A 265 26.32 17.30 -0.52
C ASN A 265 25.02 18.03 -0.16
N THR A 266 24.79 19.19 -0.80
CA THR A 266 23.59 20.00 -0.58
C THR A 266 22.33 19.20 -0.89
N SER A 267 22.31 18.53 -2.04
CA SER A 267 21.16 17.73 -2.49
C SER A 267 20.89 16.56 -1.56
N ALA A 268 21.93 15.87 -1.09
CA ALA A 268 21.80 14.72 -0.21
C ALA A 268 21.24 15.07 1.17
N ILE A 269 21.76 16.14 1.79
CA ILE A 269 21.26 16.57 3.10
C ILE A 269 19.82 17.09 3.02
N LEU A 270 19.49 17.88 1.99
CA LEU A 270 18.11 18.36 1.78
C LEU A 270 17.14 17.21 1.51
N SER A 271 17.55 16.22 0.71
CA SER A 271 16.72 15.07 0.39
C SER A 271 16.51 14.18 1.60
N PHE A 272 17.56 13.89 2.35
CA PHE A 272 17.47 13.13 3.60
C PHE A 272 16.52 13.81 4.60
N THR A 273 16.70 15.10 4.86
CA THR A 273 15.85 15.84 5.80
C THR A 273 14.41 15.94 5.31
N ASN A 274 14.18 16.06 4.00
CA ASN A 274 12.84 16.02 3.43
C ASN A 274 12.17 14.65 3.62
N LEU A 275 12.89 13.56 3.39
CA LEU A 275 12.35 12.21 3.62
C LEU A 275 12.02 11.99 5.11
N VAL A 276 12.88 12.43 6.03
CA VAL A 276 12.58 12.40 7.49
C VAL A 276 11.34 13.21 7.81
N ARG A 277 11.20 14.41 7.23
CA ARG A 277 10.01 15.26 7.41
C ARG A 277 8.75 14.54 6.93
N MET A 278 8.75 14.04 5.70
CA MET A 278 7.58 13.40 5.07
C MET A 278 7.17 12.12 5.81
N SER A 279 8.14 11.32 6.26
CA SER A 279 7.86 10.01 6.86
C SER A 279 7.57 10.07 8.36
N GLN A 280 8.19 10.98 9.12
CA GLN A 280 8.14 10.97 10.59
C GLN A 280 7.53 12.22 11.22
N VAL A 281 7.73 13.40 10.63
CA VAL A 281 7.39 14.68 11.28
C VAL A 281 6.01 15.17 10.88
N ASP A 282 5.70 15.15 9.59
CA ASP A 282 4.42 15.58 9.04
C ASP A 282 3.43 14.40 9.06
N GLU A 283 2.58 14.34 10.09
CA GLU A 283 1.60 13.27 10.27
C GLU A 283 0.59 13.19 9.12
N SER A 284 0.19 14.32 8.54
CA SER A 284 -0.74 14.35 7.41
C SER A 284 -0.10 13.77 6.15
N THR A 285 1.11 14.23 5.83
CA THR A 285 1.87 13.74 4.68
C THR A 285 2.21 12.26 4.86
N SER A 286 2.69 11.86 6.04
CA SER A 286 3.05 10.48 6.35
C SER A 286 1.86 9.52 6.15
N HIS A 287 0.69 9.90 6.65
CA HIS A 287 -0.52 9.09 6.50
C HIS A 287 -0.99 8.97 5.06
N LYS A 288 -0.94 10.04 4.26
CA LYS A 288 -1.43 10.06 2.86
C LYS A 288 -0.45 9.47 1.85
N TYR A 289 0.83 9.69 2.07
CA TYR A 289 1.89 9.33 1.14
C TYR A 289 2.35 7.88 1.26
N TYR A 290 2.35 7.32 2.47
CA TYR A 290 2.87 5.97 2.73
C TYR A 290 1.75 4.99 3.13
N PRO A 291 1.94 3.67 2.93
CA PRO A 291 0.93 2.64 3.22
C PRO A 291 0.81 2.34 4.73
N THR A 292 0.55 3.37 5.54
CA THR A 292 0.55 3.29 7.01
C THR A 292 -0.66 2.55 7.59
N HIS A 293 -1.74 2.41 6.83
CA HIS A 293 -2.91 1.63 7.24
C HIS A 293 -2.65 0.12 7.15
N VAL A 294 -1.74 -0.30 6.28
CA VAL A 294 -1.38 -1.71 6.08
C VAL A 294 -0.24 -2.14 6.99
N PHE A 295 0.85 -1.36 7.02
CA PHE A 295 2.07 -1.74 7.73
C PHE A 295 2.26 -1.01 9.06
N GLY A 296 1.30 -0.17 9.45
CA GLY A 296 1.48 0.76 10.55
C GLY A 296 2.47 1.86 10.19
N ARG A 297 2.98 2.55 11.21
CA ARG A 297 3.96 3.62 10.99
C ARG A 297 5.33 3.03 10.74
N PHE A 298 5.95 3.41 9.63
CA PHE A 298 7.35 3.06 9.31
C PHE A 298 8.37 3.70 10.26
N SER A 299 7.96 4.72 11.01
CA SER A 299 8.76 5.26 12.09
C SER A 299 7.92 5.64 13.30
N LEU A 300 8.45 5.35 14.49
CA LEU A 300 7.80 5.71 15.74
C LEU A 300 7.76 7.23 15.91
N LYS A 301 6.69 7.77 16.52
CA LYS A 301 6.56 9.20 16.84
C LYS A 301 7.74 9.75 17.66
N ASN A 302 8.43 8.87 18.39
CA ASN A 302 9.59 9.17 19.23
C ASN A 302 10.86 8.46 18.72
N ASN A 303 11.01 8.27 17.41
CA ASN A 303 12.23 7.69 16.86
C ASN A 303 13.45 8.47 17.38
N SER A 304 14.23 7.80 18.23
CA SER A 304 15.33 8.42 18.95
C SER A 304 16.41 8.90 17.99
N ALA A 305 16.55 8.31 16.79
CA ALA A 305 17.55 8.70 15.81
C ALA A 305 17.39 10.17 15.38
N VAL A 306 16.17 10.69 15.22
CA VAL A 306 15.98 12.10 14.86
C VAL A 306 16.53 13.03 15.92
N GLN A 307 16.18 12.78 17.19
CA GLN A 307 16.56 13.65 18.31
C GLN A 307 18.00 13.44 18.78
N GLN A 308 18.52 12.22 18.69
CA GLN A 308 19.80 11.83 19.27
C GLN A 308 20.93 11.79 18.25
N GLU A 309 20.63 11.64 16.96
CA GLU A 309 21.64 11.46 15.92
C GLU A 309 21.53 12.54 14.82
N TYR A 310 20.39 12.65 14.15
CA TYR A 310 20.27 13.47 12.95
C TYR A 310 20.31 14.98 13.27
N ILE A 311 19.48 15.46 14.19
CA ILE A 311 19.46 16.88 14.59
C ILE A 311 20.82 17.30 15.18
N PRO A 312 21.41 16.57 16.15
CA PRO A 312 22.73 16.95 16.70
C PRO A 312 23.87 16.92 15.68
N TRP A 313 23.79 16.12 14.63
CA TRP A 313 24.76 16.18 13.54
C TRP A 313 24.58 17.44 12.69
N LEU A 314 23.34 17.77 12.32
CA LEU A 314 23.02 18.97 11.54
C LEU A 314 23.40 20.26 12.29
N GLU A 315 23.19 20.30 13.60
CA GLU A 315 23.59 21.41 14.46
C GLU A 315 25.12 21.63 14.41
N ARG A 316 25.91 20.57 14.65
CA ARG A 316 27.37 20.65 14.57
C ARG A 316 27.87 21.03 13.18
N ALA A 317 27.23 20.51 12.13
CA ALA A 317 27.57 20.85 10.75
C ALA A 317 27.32 22.34 10.46
N LEU A 318 26.21 22.88 10.97
CA LEU A 318 25.86 24.30 10.85
C LEU A 318 26.84 25.18 11.62
N GLU A 319 27.13 24.86 12.89
CA GLU A 319 28.11 25.60 13.71
C GLU A 319 29.50 25.62 13.05
N SER A 320 29.96 24.48 12.54
CA SER A 320 31.22 24.39 11.81
C SER A 320 31.23 25.26 10.55
N ALA A 321 30.14 25.25 9.78
CA ALA A 321 30.01 26.08 8.58
C ALA A 321 30.02 27.59 8.90
N VAL A 322 29.35 28.02 9.97
CA VAL A 322 29.37 29.42 10.44
C VAL A 322 30.80 29.82 10.85
N SER A 323 31.48 28.99 11.64
CA SER A 323 32.84 29.28 12.08
C SER A 323 33.86 29.42 10.93
N GLN A 324 33.66 28.63 9.86
CA GLN A 324 34.51 28.68 8.65
C GLN A 324 34.19 29.87 7.75
N ALA A 325 32.94 30.34 7.74
CA ALA A 325 32.54 31.52 6.97
C ALA A 325 33.02 32.83 7.62
N ASP A 326 33.17 32.85 8.95
CA ASP A 326 33.69 33.97 9.73
C ASP A 326 35.23 34.01 9.83
N SER A 327 35.95 33.06 9.22
CA SER A 327 37.43 32.95 9.19
C SER A 327 38.03 33.37 7.85
#